data_AF-A0A672TKK8-F1
#
_entry.id   AF-A0A672TKK8-F1
#
_cell.length_a   1.000
_cell.length_b   1.000
_cell.length_c   1.000
_cell.angle_alpha   90.00
_cell.angle_beta   90.00
_cell.angle_gamma   90.00
#
_symmetry.space_group_name_H-M   'P 1'
#
loop_
_entity.id
_entity.type
_entity.pdbx_description
1 polymer ?
#
loop_
_entity_poly.entity_id
_entity_poly.type
_entity_poly.pdbx_seq_one_letter_code
_entity_poly.pdbx_strand_id
1 'polypeptide(L)'
;MLNQFTDLLKPGHSPSPSPGTLYVYDVSCVRKVIACSWYDHVKEWWEARDKHHILYLFHEDMKENPKKEIQKFLEKNVNQEVLNKRLRNTSFPIMKDNPMPYYTTEFQGIMDLFVSPFMRQAVVRDWKNYFTVPQNKKFDEAYKKKMAD
;
A
#
# COMPACT_ATOMS: atom_id res chain seq x y z
N MET A 1 15.25 -2.82 -19.58
CA MET A 1 14.66 -3.69 -18.54
C MET A 1 13.18 -3.39 -18.29
N LEU A 2 12.37 -3.09 -19.32
CA LEU A 2 10.91 -2.85 -19.17
C LEU A 2 10.03 -3.85 -19.94
N ASN A 3 10.62 -4.80 -20.67
CA ASN A 3 9.90 -5.66 -21.63
C ASN A 3 9.67 -7.10 -21.16
N GLN A 4 9.70 -7.38 -19.85
CA GLN A 4 9.47 -8.75 -19.33
C GLN A 4 8.20 -8.92 -18.49
N PHE A 5 7.41 -7.86 -18.26
CA PHE A 5 6.19 -7.95 -17.44
C PHE A 5 4.88 -8.05 -18.26
N THR A 6 4.92 -7.81 -19.58
CA THR A 6 3.72 -7.76 -20.43
C THR A 6 3.11 -9.14 -20.71
N ASP A 7 3.84 -10.23 -20.52
CA ASP A 7 3.39 -11.57 -20.93
C ASP A 7 2.54 -12.30 -19.86
N LEU A 8 2.43 -11.77 -18.64
CA LEU A 8 1.72 -12.42 -17.52
C LEU A 8 0.24 -12.03 -17.39
N LEU A 9 -0.29 -11.17 -18.28
CA LEU A 9 -1.64 -10.59 -18.15
C LEU A 9 -2.60 -11.00 -19.28
N LYS A 10 -2.64 -12.29 -19.66
CA LYS A 10 -3.71 -12.79 -20.55
C LYS A 10 -4.95 -13.22 -19.74
N PRO A 11 -6.17 -12.78 -20.11
CA PRO A 11 -7.37 -13.00 -19.31
C PRO A 11 -7.97 -14.38 -19.57
N GLY A 12 -7.84 -15.30 -18.60
CA GLY A 12 -8.61 -16.54 -18.50
C GLY A 12 -9.71 -16.37 -17.45
N HIS A 13 -10.96 -16.47 -17.89
CA HIS A 13 -12.17 -16.24 -17.08
C HIS A 13 -12.24 -17.15 -15.86
N SER A 14 -12.44 -16.57 -14.67
CA SER A 14 -13.06 -17.24 -13.51
C SER A 14 -14.11 -16.28 -12.94
N PRO A 15 -15.30 -16.77 -12.53
CA PRO A 15 -16.41 -15.92 -12.16
C PRO A 15 -16.07 -15.07 -10.93
N SER A 16 -16.37 -13.78 -11.02
CA SER A 16 -16.28 -12.84 -9.91
C SER A 16 -17.21 -13.31 -8.78
N PRO A 17 -16.73 -13.51 -7.54
CA PRO A 17 -17.59 -13.89 -6.43
C PRO A 17 -18.52 -12.73 -6.05
N SER A 18 -19.76 -13.09 -5.69
CA SER A 18 -20.79 -12.15 -5.26
C SER A 18 -20.39 -11.39 -3.99
N PRO A 19 -20.83 -10.12 -3.83
CA PRO A 19 -20.53 -9.32 -2.65
C PRO A 19 -21.12 -10.00 -1.40
N GLY A 20 -20.27 -10.45 -0.48
CA GLY A 20 -20.71 -11.00 0.82
C GLY A 20 -20.10 -12.33 1.24
N THR A 21 -19.34 -13.02 0.39
CA THR A 21 -18.66 -14.27 0.79
C THR A 21 -17.18 -14.00 1.07
N LEU A 22 -16.82 -13.95 2.36
CA LEU A 22 -15.46 -13.69 2.82
C LEU A 22 -14.70 -15.02 2.87
N TYR A 23 -14.01 -15.37 1.78
CA TYR A 23 -12.97 -16.39 1.85
C TYR A 23 -11.89 -15.91 2.82
N VAL A 24 -11.46 -16.82 3.70
CA VAL A 24 -10.31 -16.63 4.59
C VAL A 24 -9.17 -16.07 3.74
N TYR A 25 -8.87 -14.78 3.89
CA TYR A 25 -7.69 -14.18 3.28
C TYR A 25 -6.48 -14.80 3.95
N ASP A 26 -6.00 -15.89 3.35
CA ASP A 26 -4.64 -16.32 3.55
C ASP A 26 -3.77 -15.12 3.16
N VAL A 27 -2.93 -14.67 4.10
CA VAL A 27 -2.04 -13.51 3.94
C VAL A 27 -0.87 -13.86 2.98
N SER A 28 -1.01 -14.94 2.21
CA SER A 28 -0.08 -15.40 1.18
C SER A 28 -0.25 -14.60 -0.13
N CYS A 29 -0.15 -13.27 -0.06
CA CYS A 29 -0.26 -12.34 -1.18
C CYS A 29 -1.71 -12.00 -1.57
N VAL A 30 -1.99 -10.70 -1.62
CA VAL A 30 -3.12 -10.10 -2.33
C VAL A 30 -3.22 -10.77 -3.70
N ARG A 31 -4.20 -11.67 -3.88
CA ARG A 31 -4.55 -12.38 -5.14
C ARG A 31 -3.33 -12.77 -6.00
N LYS A 32 -2.81 -14.01 -5.94
CA LYS A 32 -2.17 -14.82 -7.03
C LYS A 32 -1.46 -14.13 -8.24
N VAL A 33 -1.01 -12.88 -8.14
CA VAL A 33 -0.61 -11.99 -9.25
C VAL A 33 0.72 -11.32 -8.93
N ILE A 34 1.13 -11.24 -7.65
CA ILE A 34 2.48 -10.87 -7.23
C ILE A 34 2.90 -11.86 -6.14
N ALA A 35 3.85 -12.74 -6.45
CA ALA A 35 4.18 -13.93 -5.65
C ALA A 35 5.11 -13.62 -4.45
N CYS A 36 4.78 -12.64 -3.59
CA CYS A 36 5.58 -12.32 -2.40
C CYS A 36 4.74 -12.18 -1.11
N SER A 37 5.10 -12.97 -0.10
CA SER A 37 4.56 -12.88 1.27
C SER A 37 4.83 -11.47 1.84
N TRP A 38 3.78 -10.83 2.37
CA TRP A 38 3.91 -9.50 2.97
C TRP A 38 4.94 -9.50 4.11
N TYR A 39 4.94 -10.54 4.94
CA TYR A 39 5.84 -10.67 6.09
C TYR A 39 7.30 -10.75 5.65
N ASP A 40 7.60 -11.53 4.61
CA ASP A 40 8.97 -11.70 4.13
C ASP A 40 9.44 -10.41 3.46
N HIS A 41 8.58 -9.78 2.65
CA HIS A 41 8.87 -8.49 2.02
C HIS A 41 9.25 -7.42 3.06
N VAL A 42 8.45 -7.20 4.10
CA VAL A 42 8.75 -6.15 5.09
C VAL A 42 9.99 -6.48 5.91
N LYS A 43 10.24 -7.74 6.25
CA LYS A 43 11.43 -8.17 7.00
C LYS A 43 12.71 -8.02 6.19
N GLU A 44 12.70 -8.42 4.91
CA GLU A 44 13.85 -8.25 4.01
C GLU A 44 14.26 -6.78 3.90
N TRP A 45 13.29 -5.87 3.68
CA TRP A 45 13.57 -4.43 3.64
C TRP A 45 13.97 -3.86 4.99
N TRP A 46 13.42 -4.39 6.09
CA TRP A 46 13.83 -4.04 7.44
C TRP A 46 15.31 -4.37 7.65
N GLU A 47 15.75 -5.60 7.37
CA GLU A 47 17.16 -6.01 7.49
C GLU A 47 18.10 -5.28 6.52
N ALA A 48 17.62 -4.98 5.31
CA ALA A 48 18.41 -4.28 4.29
C ALA A 48 18.71 -2.83 4.67
N ARG A 49 17.89 -2.19 5.51
CA ARG A 49 18.00 -0.76 5.83
C ARG A 49 19.34 -0.37 6.47
N ASP A 50 19.95 -1.29 7.21
CA ASP A 50 21.23 -1.03 7.90
C ASP A 50 22.45 -1.31 7.00
N LYS A 51 22.23 -2.00 5.87
CA LYS A 51 23.28 -2.39 4.91
C LYS A 51 23.35 -1.49 3.68
N HIS A 52 22.26 -0.77 3.39
CA HIS A 52 22.10 0.04 2.20
C HIS A 52 21.55 1.43 2.55
N HIS A 53 21.69 2.38 1.63
CA HIS A 53 21.12 3.72 1.79
C HIS A 53 19.61 3.71 1.52
N ILE A 54 18.85 3.10 2.44
CA ILE A 54 17.40 2.91 2.35
C ILE A 54 16.74 3.71 3.48
N LEU A 55 15.81 4.59 3.10
CA LEU A 55 14.91 5.21 4.06
C LEU A 55 13.67 4.33 4.25
N TYR A 56 13.59 3.62 5.37
CA TYR A 56 12.43 2.83 5.76
C TYR A 56 11.42 3.71 6.50
N LEU A 57 10.19 3.84 5.97
CA LEU A 57 9.14 4.69 6.53
C LEU A 57 7.88 3.89 6.83
N PHE A 58 7.16 4.29 7.88
CA PHE A 58 5.83 3.81 8.18
C PHE A 58 4.77 4.78 7.66
N HIS A 59 3.71 4.26 7.08
CA HIS A 59 2.60 5.09 6.61
C HIS A 59 1.91 5.82 7.77
N GLU A 60 1.85 5.19 8.94
CA GLU A 60 1.34 5.77 10.18
C GLU A 60 2.12 7.03 10.58
N ASP A 61 3.45 6.99 10.53
CA ASP A 61 4.31 8.14 10.85
C ASP A 61 4.12 9.27 9.83
N MET A 62 3.97 8.93 8.54
CA MET A 62 3.65 9.89 7.48
C MET A 62 2.29 10.57 7.72
N LYS A 63 1.34 9.87 8.35
CA LYS A 63 0.03 10.44 8.70
C LYS A 63 0.07 11.27 9.97
N GLU A 64 0.86 10.88 10.96
CA GLU A 64 1.01 11.59 12.24
C GLU A 64 1.83 12.87 12.08
N ASN A 65 2.99 12.81 11.41
CA ASN A 65 3.87 13.96 11.21
C ASN A 65 4.52 13.95 9.80
N PRO A 66 3.74 14.26 8.75
CA PRO A 66 4.24 14.25 7.38
C PRO A 66 5.42 15.21 7.17
N LYS A 67 5.49 16.30 7.95
CA LYS A 67 6.59 17.28 7.87
C LYS A 67 7.91 16.64 8.24
N LYS A 68 7.96 15.97 9.40
CA LYS A 68 9.15 15.28 9.90
C LYS A 68 9.63 14.23 8.91
N GLU A 69 8.71 13.41 8.41
CA GLU A 69 9.06 12.30 7.53
C GLU A 69 9.52 12.77 6.12
N ILE A 70 8.89 13.82 5.57
CA ILE A 70 9.37 14.44 4.32
C ILE A 70 10.77 15.05 4.50
N GLN A 71 11.07 15.64 5.67
CA GLN A 71 12.41 16.17 5.93
C GLN A 71 13.47 15.06 5.99
N LYS A 72 13.14 13.89 6.56
CA LYS A 72 14.03 12.72 6.51
C LYS A 72 14.33 12.31 5.06
N PHE A 73 13.30 12.24 4.21
CA PHE A 73 13.47 11.87 2.79
C PHE A 73 14.36 12.83 2.00
N LEU A 74 14.33 14.11 2.34
CA LEU A 74 15.07 15.11 1.59
C LEU A 74 16.54 15.24 2.01
N GLU A 75 16.88 14.70 3.19
CA GLU A 75 18.22 14.74 3.82
C GLU A 75 18.84 16.15 3.87
N LYS A 76 17.98 17.19 3.76
CA LYS A 76 18.39 18.58 3.56
C LYS A 76 17.42 19.52 4.24
N ASN A 77 17.98 20.63 4.72
CA ASN A 77 17.17 21.75 5.18
C ASN A 77 16.53 22.43 3.96
N VAL A 78 15.20 22.37 3.90
CA VAL A 78 14.42 23.01 2.85
C VAL A 78 13.73 24.22 3.42
N ASN A 79 13.68 25.30 2.64
CA ASN A 79 12.91 26.50 2.99
C ASN A 79 11.47 26.09 3.37
N GLN A 80 10.96 26.66 4.47
CA GLN A 80 9.60 26.41 4.97
C GLN A 80 8.53 26.60 3.89
N GLU A 81 8.68 27.57 2.99
CA GLU A 81 7.73 27.78 1.90
C GLU A 81 7.66 26.57 0.95
N VAL A 82 8.82 26.07 0.53
CA VAL A 82 8.92 24.90 -0.35
C VAL A 82 8.41 23.65 0.37
N LEU A 83 8.72 23.49 1.65
CA LEU A 83 8.24 22.38 2.47
C LEU A 83 6.71 22.39 2.61
N ASN A 84 6.12 23.55 2.89
CA ASN A 84 4.67 23.72 3.01
C ASN A 84 3.97 23.45 1.67
N LYS A 85 4.55 23.91 0.55
CA LYS A 85 4.03 23.60 -0.79
C LYS A 85 4.05 22.10 -1.07
N ARG A 86 5.12 21.39 -0.70
CA ARG A 86 5.20 19.92 -0.84
C ARG A 86 4.14 19.22 0.01
N LEU A 87 4.05 19.57 1.29
CA LEU A 87 3.04 19.03 2.22
C LEU A 87 1.61 19.17 1.67
N ARG A 88 1.28 20.33 1.10
CA ARG A 88 -0.01 20.57 0.46
C ARG A 88 -0.19 19.68 -0.76
N ASN A 89 0.78 19.67 -1.67
CA ASN A 89 0.68 18.93 -2.93
C ASN A 89 0.61 17.40 -2.75
N THR A 90 1.24 16.87 -1.70
CA THR A 90 1.21 15.45 -1.34
C THR A 90 0.09 15.12 -0.35
N SER A 91 -0.78 16.07 -0.02
CA SER A 91 -1.92 15.79 0.86
C SER A 91 -2.95 14.93 0.13
N PHE A 92 -3.65 14.08 0.89
CA PHE A 92 -4.66 13.19 0.34
C PHE A 92 -5.73 13.88 -0.54
N PRO A 93 -6.40 14.98 -0.11
CA PRO A 93 -7.41 15.62 -0.96
C PRO A 93 -6.83 16.12 -2.28
N ILE A 94 -5.63 16.72 -2.25
CA ILE A 94 -4.98 17.22 -3.46
C ILE A 94 -4.57 16.07 -4.39
N MET A 95 -4.04 14.98 -3.85
CA MET A 95 -3.67 13.81 -4.64
C MET A 95 -4.88 13.04 -5.18
N LYS A 96 -5.98 12.98 -4.41
CA LYS A 96 -7.22 12.34 -4.83
C LYS A 96 -7.86 13.03 -6.05
N ASP A 97 -7.76 14.35 -6.10
CA ASP A 97 -8.32 15.16 -7.19
C ASP A 97 -7.33 15.36 -8.35
N ASN A 98 -6.10 14.80 -8.26
CA ASN A 98 -5.07 14.95 -9.27
C ASN A 98 -5.33 14.03 -10.49
N PRO A 99 -5.51 14.56 -11.71
CA PRO A 99 -5.85 13.79 -12.90
C PRO A 99 -4.67 13.01 -13.53
N MET A 100 -3.56 12.80 -12.82
CA MET A 100 -2.39 12.07 -13.34
C MET A 100 -2.78 10.70 -13.94
N PRO A 101 -2.22 10.31 -15.12
CA PRO A 101 -2.66 9.16 -15.92
C PRO A 101 -2.64 7.81 -15.19
N TYR A 102 -1.76 7.63 -14.20
CA TYR A 102 -1.69 6.44 -13.36
C TYR A 102 -2.98 6.15 -12.56
N TYR A 103 -3.88 7.13 -12.39
CA TYR A 103 -5.09 6.98 -11.58
C TYR A 103 -6.36 6.65 -12.36
N THR A 104 -6.35 6.73 -13.70
CA THR A 104 -7.60 6.72 -14.48
C THR A 104 -7.56 5.89 -15.76
N THR A 105 -6.40 5.74 -16.42
CA THR A 105 -6.34 5.11 -17.75
C THR A 105 -5.40 3.91 -17.81
N GLU A 106 -4.29 3.91 -17.08
CA GLU A 106 -3.27 2.84 -17.18
C GLU A 106 -3.65 1.51 -16.51
N PHE A 107 -4.65 1.50 -15.63
CA PHE A 107 -5.16 0.30 -14.96
C PHE A 107 -6.52 -0.16 -15.48
N GLN A 108 -7.02 0.41 -16.58
CA GLN A 108 -8.25 -0.03 -17.22
C GLN A 108 -8.10 -1.50 -17.67
N GLY A 109 -8.82 -2.41 -17.02
CA GLY A 109 -8.72 -3.86 -17.22
C GLY A 109 -8.00 -4.64 -16.10
N ILE A 110 -7.30 -3.95 -15.19
CA ILE A 110 -6.67 -4.54 -13.98
C ILE A 110 -7.50 -4.20 -12.73
N MET A 111 -7.97 -2.95 -12.64
CA MET A 111 -8.80 -2.46 -11.54
C MET A 111 -10.06 -1.79 -12.08
N ASP A 112 -11.20 -2.12 -11.47
CA ASP A 112 -12.47 -1.44 -11.74
C ASP A 112 -12.60 -0.20 -10.84
N LEU A 113 -12.24 0.95 -11.41
CA LEU A 113 -12.24 2.23 -10.70
C LEU A 113 -13.65 2.79 -10.45
N PHE A 114 -14.69 2.23 -11.09
CA PHE A 114 -16.08 2.57 -10.77
C PHE A 114 -16.55 1.90 -9.47
N VAL A 115 -16.00 0.72 -9.15
CA VAL A 115 -16.28 0.01 -7.89
C VAL A 115 -15.46 0.61 -6.73
N SER A 116 -14.18 0.89 -6.97
CA SER A 116 -13.33 1.50 -5.95
C SER A 116 -12.29 2.43 -6.58
N PRO A 117 -12.29 3.73 -6.24
CA PRO A 117 -11.28 4.65 -6.75
C PRO A 117 -9.91 4.27 -6.18
N PHE A 118 -8.84 4.51 -6.95
CA PHE A 118 -7.46 4.23 -6.50
C PHE A 118 -7.14 4.94 -5.19
N MET A 119 -7.45 6.25 -5.12
CA MET A 119 -7.35 7.04 -3.89
C MET A 119 -8.61 6.84 -3.03
N ARG A 120 -8.77 5.65 -2.45
CA ARG A 120 -9.95 5.23 -1.67
C ARG A 120 -10.13 6.05 -0.39
N GLN A 121 -9.23 5.87 0.57
CA GLN A 121 -9.23 6.54 1.87
C GLN A 121 -7.78 6.63 2.40
N ALA A 122 -7.46 7.71 3.11
CA ALA A 122 -6.21 7.83 3.87
C ALA A 122 -6.51 7.83 5.37
N VAL A 123 -7.02 6.70 5.88
CA VAL A 123 -7.37 6.51 7.29
C VAL A 123 -6.52 5.40 7.87
N VAL A 124 -5.81 5.69 8.96
CA VAL A 124 -5.05 4.71 9.73
C VAL A 124 -6.01 3.87 10.56
N ARG A 125 -5.78 2.56 10.65
CA ARG A 125 -6.61 1.58 11.39
C ARG A 125 -8.01 1.34 10.81
N ASP A 126 -8.23 1.69 9.54
CA ASP A 126 -9.50 1.44 8.84
C ASP A 126 -9.87 -0.06 8.79
N TRP A 127 -8.90 -0.96 8.91
CA TRP A 127 -9.10 -2.41 9.01
C TRP A 127 -10.12 -2.82 10.10
N LYS A 128 -10.28 -2.03 11.16
CA LYS A 128 -11.27 -2.28 12.23
C LYS A 128 -12.71 -2.28 11.73
N ASN A 129 -12.99 -1.60 10.62
CA ASN A 129 -14.30 -1.57 9.99
C ASN A 129 -14.59 -2.82 9.14
N TYR A 130 -13.56 -3.66 8.89
CA TYR A 130 -13.65 -4.81 7.98
C TYR A 130 -13.45 -6.15 8.70
N PHE A 131 -12.65 -6.17 9.78
CA PHE A 131 -12.35 -7.40 10.49
C PHE A 131 -13.41 -7.69 11.55
N THR A 132 -13.98 -8.89 11.48
CA THR A 132 -14.72 -9.44 12.63
C THR A 132 -13.75 -9.81 13.76
N VAL A 133 -14.26 -9.91 14.99
CA VAL A 133 -13.44 -10.29 16.17
C VAL A 133 -12.71 -11.63 15.95
N PRO A 134 -13.34 -12.72 15.44
CA PRO A 134 -12.64 -13.97 15.18
C PRO A 134 -11.54 -13.85 14.11
N GLN A 135 -11.77 -13.05 13.06
CA GLN A 135 -10.77 -12.82 12.01
C GLN A 135 -9.57 -12.05 12.54
N ASN A 136 -9.82 -11.01 13.34
CA ASN A 136 -8.75 -10.25 13.94
C ASN A 136 -7.89 -11.13 14.86
N LYS A 137 -8.52 -11.98 15.69
CA LYS A 137 -7.79 -12.93 16.53
C LYS A 137 -6.89 -13.87 15.71
N LYS A 138 -7.41 -14.44 14.63
CA LYS A 138 -6.64 -15.33 13.74
C LYS A 138 -5.48 -14.58 13.07
N PHE A 139 -5.71 -13.34 12.63
CA PHE A 139 -4.66 -12.51 12.05
C PHE A 139 -3.58 -12.18 13.08
N ASP A 140 -3.96 -11.77 14.28
CA ASP A 140 -3.03 -11.42 15.37
C ASP A 140 -2.14 -12.61 15.76
N GLU A 141 -2.71 -13.82 15.85
CA GLU A 141 -1.94 -15.04 16.11
C GLU A 141 -0.93 -15.34 15.00
N ALA A 142 -1.34 -15.24 13.74
CA ALA A 142 -0.45 -15.43 12.60
C ALA A 142 0.65 -14.35 12.52
N TYR A 143 0.28 -13.10 12.78
CA TYR A 143 1.21 -11.96 12.79
C TYR A 143 2.27 -12.15 13.86
N LYS A 144 1.87 -12.46 15.10
CA LYS A 144 2.80 -12.73 16.21
C LYS A 144 3.79 -13.85 15.87
N LYS A 145 3.33 -14.91 15.23
CA LYS A 145 4.20 -16.03 14.85
C LYS A 145 5.19 -15.66 13.73
N LYS A 146 4.75 -14.91 12.71
CA LYS A 146 5.56 -14.61 11.51
C LYS A 146 6.48 -13.41 11.66
N MET A 147 6.15 -12.50 12.58
CA MET A 147 6.92 -11.30 12.92
C MET A 147 7.66 -11.42 14.26
N ALA A 148 7.67 -12.61 14.88
CA ALA A 148 8.59 -12.90 15.97
C ALA A 148 10.03 -12.96 15.41
N ASP A 149 10.98 -12.47 16.19
CA ASP A 149 12.41 -12.52 15.91
C ASP A 149 12.96 -13.96 15.96
#